data_AF-A0A075HWA6-F1
#
_entry.id   AF-A0A075HWA6-F1
#
_cell.length_a   1.000
_cell.length_b   1.000
_cell.length_c   1.000
_cell.angle_alpha   90.00
_cell.angle_beta   90.00
_cell.angle_gamma   90.00
#
_symmetry.space_group_name_H-M   'P 1'
#
loop_
_entity.id
_entity.type
_entity.pdbx_description
1 polymer ?
#
loop_
_entity_poly.entity_id
_entity_poly.type
_entity_poly.pdbx_seq_one_letter_code
_entity_poly.pdbx_strand_id
1 'polypeptide(L)'
;MTTQAITATVSGPTGGKEFSDTSTDDKWDANNLLDTIGSADLGQVMPGAPIDHVQVEYAGGACLWRIQDRNTLQVKRWGLGSFVGQGDYEGASIAPYVVQPADILTAYPTAVDATANQSNALAWIQTSKGPEGFGAQDIPDGTATALNSLVTGDNLGTFYGTTLQGFSIQLEDGASLSKVQIIGPDGGTVATWFGTTRDAAHYFSNLTVSCNIPIEKGTTMKVTCATA
;
A
#
# COMPACT_ATOMS: atom_id res chain seq x y z
N MET A 1 -13.40 -10.78 -10.53
CA MET A 1 -11.94 -10.66 -10.59
C MET A 1 -11.61 -9.95 -11.89
N THR A 2 -11.16 -8.73 -11.77
CA THR A 2 -10.83 -7.82 -12.86
C THR A 2 -9.31 -7.70 -12.99
N THR A 3 -8.86 -7.15 -14.11
CA THR A 3 -7.46 -6.83 -14.34
C THR A 3 -7.35 -5.38 -14.76
N GLN A 4 -6.26 -4.71 -14.39
CA GLN A 4 -5.97 -3.35 -14.82
C GLN A 4 -4.50 -3.19 -15.21
N ALA A 5 -4.24 -2.24 -16.10
CA ALA A 5 -2.88 -1.89 -16.47
C ALA A 5 -2.24 -1.12 -15.30
N ILE A 6 -1.10 -1.61 -14.84
CA ILE A 6 -0.25 -0.92 -13.86
C ILE A 6 1.04 -0.53 -14.55
N THR A 7 1.45 0.72 -14.38
CA THR A 7 2.76 1.21 -14.83
C THR A 7 3.57 1.65 -13.63
N ALA A 8 4.89 1.55 -13.74
CA ALA A 8 5.78 2.10 -12.73
C ALA A 8 7.00 2.75 -13.37
N THR A 9 7.35 3.94 -12.87
CA THR A 9 8.63 4.58 -13.16
C THR A 9 9.52 4.45 -11.94
N VAL A 10 10.66 3.77 -12.10
CA VAL A 10 11.68 3.64 -11.06
C VAL A 10 12.89 4.46 -11.47
N SER A 11 13.30 5.41 -10.64
CA SER A 11 14.40 6.32 -10.99
C SER A 11 15.28 6.69 -9.81
N GLY A 12 16.47 7.17 -10.15
CA GLY A 12 17.43 7.75 -9.23
C GLY A 12 18.33 8.78 -9.92
N PRO A 13 19.40 9.24 -9.24
CA PRO A 13 20.31 10.26 -9.77
C PRO A 13 21.01 9.89 -11.08
N THR A 14 21.07 8.60 -11.42
CA THR A 14 21.75 8.07 -12.60
C THR A 14 20.81 7.71 -13.75
N GLY A 15 19.51 8.00 -13.64
CA GLY A 15 18.48 7.68 -14.63
C GLY A 15 17.35 6.79 -14.07
N GLY A 16 16.45 6.36 -14.94
CA GLY A 16 15.30 5.53 -14.57
C GLY A 16 14.85 4.58 -15.66
N LYS A 17 13.90 3.71 -15.31
CA LYS A 17 13.27 2.72 -16.19
C LYS A 17 11.77 2.65 -15.93
N GLU A 18 11.05 2.25 -16.97
CA GLU A 18 9.61 2.04 -16.93
C GLU A 18 9.29 0.55 -16.89
N PHE A 19 8.38 0.18 -16.00
CA PHE A 19 7.87 -1.17 -15.81
C PHE A 19 6.36 -1.18 -16.00
N SER A 20 5.81 -2.31 -16.41
CA SER A 20 4.37 -2.47 -16.55
C SER A 20 3.91 -3.90 -16.32
N ASP A 21 2.65 -4.06 -15.95
CA ASP A 21 1.96 -5.35 -15.86
C ASP A 21 0.46 -5.18 -16.16
N THR A 22 -0.18 -6.23 -16.65
CA THR A 22 -1.64 -6.35 -16.65
C THR A 22 -2.03 -7.08 -15.36
N SER A 23 -2.06 -6.34 -14.27
CA SER A 23 -2.20 -6.89 -12.93
C SER A 23 -3.63 -7.35 -12.65
N THR A 24 -3.75 -8.46 -11.95
CA THR A 24 -5.04 -8.97 -11.46
C THR A 24 -5.35 -8.37 -10.09
N ASP A 25 -6.56 -7.82 -9.94
CA ASP A 25 -6.97 -7.22 -8.68
C ASP A 25 -7.00 -8.26 -7.55
N ASP A 26 -6.61 -7.80 -6.35
CA ASP A 26 -6.60 -8.55 -5.11
C ASP A 26 -5.68 -9.79 -5.09
N LYS A 27 -4.59 -9.75 -5.88
CA LYS A 27 -3.56 -10.79 -5.91
C LYS A 27 -2.23 -10.31 -5.34
N TRP A 28 -1.93 -10.76 -4.11
CA TRP A 28 -0.73 -10.33 -3.37
C TRP A 28 0.60 -10.67 -4.07
N ASP A 29 0.76 -11.89 -4.58
CA ASP A 29 2.04 -12.40 -5.11
C ASP A 29 2.04 -12.71 -6.62
N ALA A 30 1.06 -12.22 -7.38
CA ALA A 30 0.91 -12.56 -8.80
C ALA A 30 1.35 -11.46 -9.78
N ASN A 31 1.44 -10.22 -9.33
CA ASN A 31 1.55 -9.05 -10.20
C ASN A 31 2.98 -8.50 -10.16
N ASN A 32 3.87 -9.10 -10.96
CA ASN A 32 5.25 -8.66 -11.10
C ASN A 32 5.37 -7.68 -12.28
N LEU A 33 5.84 -6.47 -12.01
CA LEU A 33 6.04 -5.45 -13.04
C LEU A 33 7.36 -5.70 -13.75
N LEU A 34 7.30 -5.83 -15.08
CA LEU A 34 8.45 -6.10 -15.93
C LEU A 34 8.84 -4.85 -16.72
N ASP A 35 10.13 -4.69 -16.98
CA ASP A 35 10.66 -3.61 -17.82
C ASP A 35 9.99 -3.62 -19.20
N THR A 36 9.53 -2.45 -19.64
CA THR A 36 8.74 -2.26 -20.87
C THR A 36 9.51 -2.57 -22.15
N ILE A 37 10.84 -2.64 -22.11
CA ILE A 37 11.70 -2.88 -23.26
C ILE A 37 12.13 -4.35 -23.31
N GLY A 38 12.68 -4.84 -22.20
CA GLY A 38 13.33 -6.15 -22.10
C GLY A 38 12.46 -7.25 -21.48
N SER A 39 11.29 -6.93 -20.94
CA SER A 39 10.41 -7.86 -20.21
C SER A 39 11.14 -8.59 -19.07
N ALA A 40 11.93 -7.84 -18.30
CA ALA A 40 12.80 -8.36 -17.26
C ALA A 40 12.55 -7.66 -15.91
N ASP A 41 12.88 -8.35 -14.82
CA ASP A 41 12.66 -7.85 -13.46
C ASP A 41 13.58 -6.69 -13.11
N LEU A 42 13.16 -5.88 -12.12
CA LEU A 42 13.92 -4.74 -11.59
C LEU A 42 15.40 -5.07 -11.33
N GLY A 43 15.67 -6.14 -10.59
CA GLY A 43 17.03 -6.55 -10.24
C GLY A 43 17.90 -6.98 -11.43
N GLN A 44 17.27 -7.37 -12.56
CA GLN A 44 17.99 -7.75 -13.78
C GLN A 44 18.33 -6.54 -14.64
N VAL A 45 17.47 -5.53 -14.68
CA VAL A 45 17.63 -4.36 -15.56
C VAL A 45 18.29 -3.16 -14.87
N MET A 46 18.29 -3.11 -13.54
CA MET A 46 18.90 -2.04 -12.73
C MET A 46 19.85 -2.54 -11.62
N PRO A 47 20.64 -3.62 -11.81
CA PRO A 47 21.48 -4.15 -10.72
C PRO A 47 22.50 -3.11 -10.23
N GLY A 48 22.50 -2.84 -8.92
CA GLY A 48 23.41 -1.89 -8.28
C GLY A 48 23.06 -0.41 -8.52
N ALA A 49 21.97 -0.11 -9.22
CA ALA A 49 21.55 1.27 -9.44
C ALA A 49 21.00 1.87 -8.13
N PRO A 50 21.43 3.10 -7.75
CA PRO A 50 20.79 3.84 -6.68
C PRO A 50 19.45 4.39 -7.19
N ILE A 51 18.38 4.14 -6.43
CA ILE A 51 17.04 4.65 -6.69
C ILE A 51 16.54 5.42 -5.46
N ASP A 52 15.76 6.46 -5.71
CA ASP A 52 15.16 7.30 -4.68
C ASP A 52 13.71 7.69 -5.03
N HIS A 53 13.19 7.26 -6.19
CA HIS A 53 11.79 7.45 -6.59
C HIS A 53 11.20 6.18 -7.20
N VAL A 54 9.98 5.85 -6.79
CA VAL A 54 9.16 4.78 -7.35
C VAL A 54 7.74 5.31 -7.50
N GLN A 55 7.39 5.65 -8.73
CA GLN A 55 6.06 6.14 -9.10
C GLN A 55 5.27 4.98 -9.69
N VAL A 56 4.21 4.52 -9.01
CA VAL A 56 3.31 3.49 -9.53
C VAL A 56 1.97 4.11 -9.86
N GLU A 57 1.43 3.83 -11.04
CA GLU A 57 0.12 4.31 -11.49
C GLU A 57 -0.84 3.15 -11.75
N TYR A 58 -2.10 3.33 -11.37
CA TYR A 58 -3.18 2.37 -11.56
C TYR A 58 -4.43 3.02 -12.18
N ALA A 59 -5.29 2.21 -12.78
CA ALA A 59 -6.41 2.68 -13.60
C ALA A 59 -7.69 2.98 -12.81
N GLY A 60 -7.86 2.38 -11.63
CA GLY A 60 -8.92 2.72 -10.69
C GLY A 60 -8.88 1.92 -9.39
N GLY A 61 -9.45 2.50 -8.34
CA GLY A 61 -9.54 1.92 -7.00
C GLY A 61 -8.38 2.36 -6.13
N ALA A 62 -7.61 1.41 -5.59
CA ALA A 62 -6.44 1.67 -4.76
C ALA A 62 -5.30 0.72 -5.15
N CYS A 63 -4.06 1.07 -4.83
CA CYS A 63 -2.90 0.24 -5.17
C CYS A 63 -1.81 0.33 -4.12
N LEU A 64 -1.31 -0.82 -3.65
CA LEU A 64 -0.03 -0.93 -2.96
C LEU A 64 1.06 -1.33 -3.95
N TRP A 65 2.30 -0.94 -3.70
CA TRP A 65 3.45 -1.50 -4.39
C TRP A 65 4.57 -1.83 -3.42
N ARG A 66 5.44 -2.76 -3.82
CA ARG A 66 6.64 -3.13 -3.06
C ARG A 66 7.79 -3.57 -3.96
N ILE A 67 9.00 -3.28 -3.50
CA ILE A 67 10.23 -3.95 -3.95
C ILE A 67 10.55 -5.01 -2.90
N GLN A 68 10.69 -6.26 -3.33
CA GLN A 68 11.01 -7.38 -2.45
C GLN A 68 12.08 -8.28 -3.05
N ASP A 69 12.75 -9.04 -2.20
CA ASP A 69 13.61 -10.13 -2.65
C ASP A 69 12.78 -11.28 -3.22
N ARG A 70 13.07 -11.74 -4.43
CA ARG A 70 12.39 -12.90 -5.02
C ARG A 70 12.54 -14.18 -4.19
N ASN A 71 13.67 -14.37 -3.50
CA ASN A 71 13.99 -15.62 -2.83
C ASN A 71 13.52 -15.62 -1.37
N THR A 72 13.70 -14.51 -0.67
CA THR A 72 13.33 -14.40 0.76
C THR A 72 11.97 -13.76 1.00
N LEU A 73 11.36 -13.17 -0.03
CA LEU A 73 10.12 -12.37 0.05
C LEU A 73 10.20 -11.20 1.03
N GLN A 74 11.41 -10.82 1.44
CA GLN A 74 11.61 -9.68 2.32
C GLN A 74 11.29 -8.39 1.56
N VAL A 75 10.32 -7.62 2.07
CA VAL A 75 10.00 -6.28 1.57
C VAL A 75 11.14 -5.31 1.92
N LYS A 76 11.68 -4.65 0.90
CA LYS A 76 12.80 -3.71 1.01
C LYS A 76 12.36 -2.27 0.85
N ARG A 77 11.43 -2.01 -0.08
CA ARG A 77 10.76 -0.71 -0.27
C ARG A 77 9.28 -0.95 -0.55
N TRP A 78 8.46 0.04 -0.23
CA TRP A 78 7.01 -0.06 -0.37
C TRP A 78 6.40 1.32 -0.46
N GLY A 79 5.18 1.38 -0.97
CA GLY A 79 4.41 2.60 -1.02
C GLY A 79 3.02 2.37 -1.59
N LEU A 80 2.35 3.47 -1.84
CA LEU A 80 1.02 3.53 -2.45
C LEU A 80 1.18 3.92 -3.92
N GLY A 81 0.30 3.42 -4.78
CA GLY A 81 0.19 3.90 -6.15
C GLY A 81 -0.62 5.20 -6.21
N SER A 82 -0.58 5.86 -7.36
CA SER A 82 -1.43 7.01 -7.69
C SER A 82 -2.35 6.66 -8.84
N PHE A 83 -3.50 7.32 -8.94
CA PHE A 83 -4.35 7.19 -10.12
C PHE A 83 -3.60 7.72 -11.34
N VAL A 84 -3.75 7.08 -12.51
CA VAL A 84 -3.06 7.50 -13.74
C VAL A 84 -3.24 8.99 -14.01
N GLY A 85 -2.11 9.69 -14.19
CA GLY A 85 -2.10 11.13 -14.45
C GLY A 85 -2.25 12.02 -13.21
N GLN A 86 -2.31 11.42 -12.02
CA GLN A 86 -2.33 12.11 -10.73
C GLN A 86 -1.05 11.86 -9.93
N GLY A 87 0.04 11.49 -10.58
CA GLY A 87 1.35 11.36 -9.96
C GLY A 87 1.99 12.70 -9.60
N ASP A 88 2.78 12.72 -8.54
CA ASP A 88 3.69 13.81 -8.23
C ASP A 88 5.08 13.29 -7.80
N TYR A 89 6.11 14.09 -8.08
CA TYR A 89 7.49 13.69 -7.85
C TYR A 89 7.81 13.49 -6.37
N GLU A 90 7.30 14.35 -5.49
CA GLU A 90 7.58 14.30 -4.06
C GLU A 90 6.89 13.09 -3.41
N GLY A 91 5.64 12.81 -3.80
CA GLY A 91 4.88 11.65 -3.34
C GLY A 91 5.46 10.30 -3.80
N ALA A 92 6.21 10.28 -4.92
CA ALA A 92 6.93 9.11 -5.39
C ALA A 92 8.27 8.86 -4.68
N SER A 93 8.70 9.77 -3.80
CA SER A 93 10.00 9.68 -3.14
C SER A 93 10.06 8.53 -2.13
N ILE A 94 11.19 7.83 -2.12
CA ILE A 94 11.47 6.71 -1.22
C ILE A 94 12.80 6.93 -0.51
N ALA A 95 12.98 6.28 0.65
CA ALA A 95 14.29 6.23 1.27
C ALA A 95 15.31 5.64 0.28
N PRO A 96 16.47 6.30 0.03
CA PRO A 96 17.44 5.87 -0.97
C PRO A 96 17.78 4.40 -0.87
N TYR A 97 17.81 3.70 -2.00
CA TYR A 97 17.97 2.26 -2.07
C TYR A 97 18.89 1.84 -3.21
N VAL A 98 19.67 0.78 -2.99
CA VAL A 98 20.50 0.19 -4.05
C VAL A 98 19.85 -1.12 -4.47
N VAL A 99 19.38 -1.17 -5.72
CA VAL A 99 18.72 -2.34 -6.29
C VAL A 99 19.65 -3.55 -6.25
N GLN A 100 19.16 -4.65 -5.70
CA GLN A 100 19.86 -5.93 -5.62
C GLN A 100 19.47 -6.82 -6.81
N PRO A 101 20.35 -7.75 -7.25
CA PRO A 101 20.07 -8.62 -8.39
C PRO A 101 18.80 -9.48 -8.27
N ALA A 102 18.38 -9.80 -7.04
CA ALA A 102 17.19 -10.62 -6.76
C ALA A 102 15.90 -9.79 -6.56
N ASP A 103 15.96 -8.47 -6.73
CA ASP A 103 14.80 -7.61 -6.50
C ASP A 103 13.75 -7.74 -7.59
N ILE A 104 12.50 -7.80 -7.16
CA ILE A 104 11.32 -7.70 -8.01
C ILE A 104 10.45 -6.55 -7.54
N LEU A 105 9.83 -5.85 -8.49
CA LEU A 105 8.81 -4.84 -8.24
C LEU A 105 7.43 -5.47 -8.43
N THR A 106 6.58 -5.38 -7.41
CA THR A 106 5.24 -5.95 -7.45
C THR A 106 4.19 -4.95 -7.01
N ALA A 107 2.97 -5.11 -7.52
CA ALA A 107 1.82 -4.28 -7.16
C ALA A 107 0.65 -5.11 -6.63
N TYR A 108 -0.18 -4.50 -5.80
CA TYR A 108 -1.44 -5.04 -5.34
C TYR A 108 -2.52 -4.00 -5.61
N PRO A 109 -3.16 -4.06 -6.79
CA PRO A 109 -4.31 -3.23 -7.08
C PRO A 109 -5.59 -3.85 -6.49
N THR A 110 -6.51 -2.99 -6.11
CA THR A 110 -7.88 -3.33 -5.77
C THR A 110 -8.79 -2.42 -6.59
N ALA A 111 -9.78 -3.00 -7.27
CA ALA A 111 -10.73 -2.24 -8.09
C ALA A 111 -11.62 -1.33 -7.23
N VAL A 112 -12.25 -0.34 -7.87
CA VAL A 112 -13.32 0.46 -7.24
C VAL A 112 -14.48 -0.47 -6.87
N ASP A 113 -15.02 -0.32 -5.66
CA ASP A 113 -16.25 -0.99 -5.25
C ASP A 113 -17.43 -0.50 -6.10
N ALA A 114 -18.15 -1.43 -6.73
CA ALA A 114 -19.30 -1.11 -7.58
C ALA A 114 -20.59 -0.90 -6.78
N THR A 115 -20.57 -1.17 -5.47
CA THR A 115 -21.74 -1.14 -4.61
C THR A 115 -21.91 0.23 -3.98
N ALA A 116 -23.14 0.75 -4.01
CA ALA A 116 -23.44 2.08 -3.47
C ALA A 116 -23.17 2.15 -1.95
N ASN A 117 -22.49 3.22 -1.52
CA ASN A 117 -22.11 3.49 -0.13
C ASN A 117 -21.19 2.43 0.48
N GLN A 118 -20.33 1.81 -0.34
CA GLN A 118 -19.24 0.96 0.09
C GLN A 118 -17.92 1.40 -0.55
N SER A 119 -16.81 1.18 0.15
CA SER A 119 -15.47 1.46 -0.37
C SER A 119 -14.45 0.40 0.00
N ASN A 120 -13.38 0.34 -0.79
CA ASN A 120 -12.19 -0.44 -0.48
C ASN A 120 -11.10 0.40 0.20
N ALA A 121 -10.34 -0.23 1.09
CA ALA A 121 -9.21 0.37 1.79
C ALA A 121 -7.98 -0.52 1.75
N LEU A 122 -6.84 0.07 1.43
CA LEU A 122 -5.52 -0.55 1.49
C LEU A 122 -4.60 0.23 2.41
N ALA A 123 -3.68 -0.46 3.06
CA ALA A 123 -2.77 0.13 4.02
C ALA A 123 -1.41 -0.56 4.00
N TRP A 124 -0.35 0.24 4.18
CA TRP A 124 0.92 -0.26 4.69
C TRP A 124 0.97 -0.03 6.19
N ILE A 125 1.10 -1.11 6.96
CA ILE A 125 1.28 -1.06 8.40
C ILE A 125 2.75 -1.37 8.72
N GLN A 126 3.42 -0.47 9.43
CA GLN A 126 4.79 -0.66 9.87
C GLN A 126 4.82 -1.13 11.32
N THR A 127 5.35 -2.32 11.55
CA THR A 127 5.64 -2.83 12.89
C THR A 127 7.15 -2.85 13.14
N SER A 128 7.56 -3.08 14.38
CA SER A 128 8.97 -3.29 14.73
C SER A 128 9.61 -4.52 14.08
N LYS A 129 8.84 -5.40 13.41
CA LYS A 129 9.35 -6.53 12.62
C LYS A 129 9.42 -6.24 11.12
N GLY A 130 8.86 -5.11 10.67
CA GLY A 130 8.81 -4.72 9.26
C GLY A 130 7.42 -4.26 8.82
N PRO A 131 7.33 -3.80 7.56
CA PRO A 131 6.08 -3.39 6.95
C PRO A 131 5.28 -4.60 6.44
N GLU A 132 3.96 -4.49 6.47
CA GLU A 132 3.05 -5.47 5.89
C GLU A 132 1.81 -4.78 5.29
N GLY A 133 1.30 -5.35 4.20
CA GLY A 133 0.09 -4.86 3.52
C GLY A 133 -1.16 -5.34 4.24
N PHE A 134 -2.08 -4.41 4.49
CA PHE A 134 -3.38 -4.65 5.09
C PHE A 134 -4.48 -4.10 4.18
N GLY A 135 -5.67 -4.66 4.27
CA GLY A 135 -6.82 -4.16 3.54
C GLY A 135 -8.15 -4.60 4.10
N ALA A 136 -9.20 -3.94 3.63
CA ALA A 136 -10.59 -4.33 3.78
C ALA A 136 -11.36 -3.92 2.53
N GLN A 137 -12.33 -4.75 2.16
CA GLN A 137 -13.21 -4.53 1.02
C GLN A 137 -14.66 -4.37 1.50
N ASP A 138 -15.52 -3.86 0.63
CA ASP A 138 -16.95 -3.73 0.87
C ASP A 138 -17.29 -2.93 2.15
N ILE A 139 -16.48 -1.92 2.52
CA ILE A 139 -16.61 -1.17 3.77
C ILE A 139 -17.82 -0.25 3.68
N PRO A 140 -18.91 -0.49 4.46
CA PRO A 140 -20.07 0.38 4.39
C PRO A 140 -19.79 1.77 4.99
N ASP A 141 -20.37 2.80 4.38
CA ASP A 141 -20.21 4.18 4.83
C ASP A 141 -20.55 4.36 6.31
N GLY A 142 -19.70 5.11 7.02
CA GLY A 142 -19.87 5.39 8.45
C GLY A 142 -19.69 4.18 9.37
N THR A 143 -19.35 3.00 8.84
CA THR A 143 -19.13 1.78 9.63
C THR A 143 -17.65 1.56 9.92
N ALA A 144 -17.34 1.15 11.16
CA ALA A 144 -15.97 0.82 11.54
C ALA A 144 -15.63 -0.63 11.17
N THR A 145 -14.85 -0.81 10.10
CA THR A 145 -14.46 -2.11 9.55
C THR A 145 -12.99 -2.40 9.84
N ALA A 146 -12.70 -3.64 10.25
CA ALA A 146 -11.33 -4.05 10.56
C ALA A 146 -10.50 -4.25 9.29
N LEU A 147 -9.25 -3.77 9.33
CA LEU A 147 -8.25 -4.13 8.32
C LEU A 147 -7.58 -5.46 8.72
N ASN A 148 -7.36 -6.32 7.74
CA ASN A 148 -6.65 -7.59 7.91
C ASN A 148 -5.43 -7.64 7.01
N SER A 149 -4.44 -8.43 7.39
CA SER A 149 -3.25 -8.70 6.58
C SER A 149 -3.68 -9.27 5.23
N LEU A 150 -3.12 -8.70 4.16
CA LEU A 150 -3.30 -9.20 2.79
C LEU A 150 -2.46 -10.46 2.54
N VAL A 151 -1.53 -10.77 3.44
CA VAL A 151 -0.64 -11.94 3.36
C VAL A 151 -1.26 -13.14 4.07
N THR A 152 -1.76 -12.95 5.28
CA THR A 152 -2.24 -14.05 6.15
C THR A 152 -3.74 -14.02 6.43
N GLY A 153 -4.42 -12.90 6.18
CA GLY A 153 -5.82 -12.69 6.58
C GLY A 153 -6.01 -12.37 8.05
N ASP A 154 -4.94 -12.21 8.82
CA ASP A 154 -4.99 -11.96 10.26
C ASP A 154 -5.23 -10.49 10.62
N ASN A 155 -5.80 -10.25 11.80
CA ASN A 155 -5.89 -8.91 12.37
C ASN A 155 -4.56 -8.45 12.98
N LEU A 156 -4.45 -7.15 13.28
CA LEU A 156 -3.25 -6.54 13.88
C LEU A 156 -2.79 -7.24 15.17
N GLY A 157 -3.70 -7.81 15.95
CA GLY A 157 -3.43 -8.45 17.23
C GLY A 157 -2.65 -9.76 17.13
N THR A 158 -2.47 -10.34 15.93
CA THR A 158 -1.57 -11.49 15.72
C THR A 158 -0.11 -11.09 15.73
N PHE A 159 0.20 -9.81 15.51
CA PHE A 159 1.53 -9.21 15.62
C PHE A 159 1.90 -8.83 17.06
N TYR A 160 1.25 -9.46 18.05
CA TYR A 160 1.49 -9.16 19.46
C TYR A 160 2.95 -9.33 19.87
N GLY A 161 3.38 -8.53 20.85
CA GLY A 161 4.79 -8.48 21.26
C GLY A 161 5.69 -7.70 20.29
N THR A 162 5.10 -7.05 19.28
CA THR A 162 5.75 -6.02 18.46
C THR A 162 5.16 -4.66 18.77
N THR A 163 5.72 -3.61 18.18
CA THR A 163 5.20 -2.25 18.30
C THR A 163 4.74 -1.75 16.94
N LEU A 164 3.54 -1.17 16.88
CA LEU A 164 3.06 -0.40 15.74
C LEU A 164 3.85 0.91 15.68
N GLN A 165 4.62 1.10 14.62
CA GLN A 165 5.49 2.25 14.40
C GLN A 165 4.87 3.30 13.48
N GLY A 166 3.87 2.91 12.70
CA GLY A 166 3.17 3.81 11.80
C GLY A 166 2.35 3.07 10.77
N PHE A 167 1.64 3.83 9.95
CA PHE A 167 0.89 3.31 8.82
C PHE A 167 0.62 4.39 7.78
N SER A 168 0.33 3.98 6.56
CA SER A 168 -0.25 4.83 5.51
C SER A 168 -1.46 4.13 4.92
N ILE A 169 -2.57 4.84 4.74
CA ILE A 169 -3.83 4.29 4.22
C ILE A 169 -4.23 5.00 2.94
N GLN A 170 -4.72 4.22 1.99
CA GLN A 170 -5.34 4.65 0.76
C GLN A 170 -6.72 4.01 0.65
N LEU A 171 -7.74 4.84 0.47
CA LEU A 171 -9.04 4.41 0.01
C LEU A 171 -9.10 4.48 -1.51
N GLU A 172 -10.10 3.80 -2.08
CA GLU A 172 -10.41 3.92 -3.50
C GLU A 172 -10.62 5.37 -3.96
N ASP A 173 -10.50 5.61 -5.26
CA ASP A 173 -10.58 6.95 -5.85
C ASP A 173 -11.90 7.66 -5.51
N GLY A 174 -11.79 8.89 -5.01
CA GLY A 174 -12.94 9.71 -4.59
C GLY A 174 -13.42 9.46 -3.16
N ALA A 175 -13.11 8.31 -2.55
CA ALA A 175 -13.55 8.01 -1.20
C ALA A 175 -12.81 8.83 -0.13
N SER A 176 -13.50 9.11 0.97
CA SER A 176 -13.03 9.95 2.07
C SER A 176 -12.80 9.12 3.34
N LEU A 177 -11.62 9.25 3.95
CA LEU A 177 -11.30 8.57 5.21
C LEU A 177 -11.76 9.43 6.37
N SER A 178 -12.80 8.99 7.09
CA SER A 178 -13.26 9.69 8.28
C SER A 178 -12.30 9.52 9.44
N LYS A 179 -11.94 8.27 9.76
CA LYS A 179 -11.04 7.96 10.88
C LYS A 179 -10.42 6.58 10.80
N VAL A 180 -9.30 6.44 11.51
CA VAL A 180 -8.65 5.18 11.85
C VAL A 180 -8.67 5.03 13.37
N GLN A 181 -9.04 3.85 13.86
CA GLN A 181 -9.07 3.54 15.28
C GLN A 181 -8.22 2.31 15.58
N ILE A 182 -7.41 2.40 16.64
CA ILE A 182 -6.80 1.22 17.27
C ILE A 182 -7.68 0.82 18.44
N ILE A 183 -8.19 -0.40 18.42
CA ILE A 183 -9.04 -0.96 19.46
C ILE A 183 -8.21 -2.00 20.21
N GLY A 184 -8.11 -1.83 21.52
CA GLY A 184 -7.42 -2.75 22.43
C GLY A 184 -8.21 -4.04 22.66
N PRO A 185 -7.60 -5.02 23.34
CA PRO A 185 -8.23 -6.32 23.59
C PRO A 185 -9.43 -6.28 24.54
N ASP A 186 -9.57 -5.22 25.33
CA ASP A 186 -10.71 -4.95 26.20
C ASP A 186 -11.89 -4.30 25.45
N GLY A 187 -11.73 -4.00 24.16
CA GLY A 187 -12.69 -3.27 23.34
C GLY A 187 -12.59 -1.74 23.45
N GLY A 188 -11.66 -1.22 24.26
CA GLY A 188 -11.39 0.21 24.39
C GLY A 188 -10.67 0.77 23.17
N THR A 189 -10.91 2.05 22.84
CA THR A 189 -10.14 2.74 21.80
C THR A 189 -8.83 3.25 22.39
N VAL A 190 -7.71 2.73 21.89
CA VAL A 190 -6.35 3.13 22.28
C VAL A 190 -5.95 4.42 21.59
N ALA A 191 -6.28 4.58 20.31
CA ALA A 191 -5.96 5.77 19.53
C ALA A 191 -6.99 6.02 18.42
N THR A 192 -7.14 7.28 18.03
CA THR A 192 -7.96 7.69 16.88
C THR A 192 -7.23 8.77 16.10
N TRP A 193 -7.19 8.63 14.79
CA TRP A 193 -6.72 9.65 13.86
C TRP A 193 -7.80 9.92 12.82
N PHE A 194 -7.87 11.15 12.35
CA PHE A 194 -8.80 11.57 11.31
C PHE A 194 -8.07 11.64 9.98
N GLY A 195 -8.71 11.16 8.92
CA GLY A 195 -8.17 11.19 7.57
C GLY A 195 -8.78 12.29 6.73
N THR A 196 -8.51 12.22 5.43
CA THR A 196 -9.03 13.16 4.43
C THR A 196 -9.45 12.42 3.16
N THR A 197 -9.94 13.14 2.16
CA THR A 197 -10.05 12.69 0.77
C THR A 197 -8.71 12.92 0.08
N ARG A 198 -8.30 12.00 -0.80
CA ARG A 198 -7.14 12.25 -1.67
C ARG A 198 -7.47 13.36 -2.65
N ASP A 199 -6.61 14.35 -2.75
CA ASP A 199 -6.81 15.54 -3.57
C ASP A 199 -5.50 15.97 -4.25
N ALA A 200 -5.52 17.13 -4.92
CA ALA A 200 -4.36 17.65 -5.64
C ALA A 200 -3.13 17.92 -4.75
N ALA A 201 -3.27 17.89 -3.42
CA ALA A 201 -2.18 17.99 -2.47
C ALA A 201 -1.77 16.64 -1.88
N HIS A 202 -2.58 15.58 -2.05
CA HIS A 202 -2.39 14.26 -1.45
C HIS A 202 -2.84 13.15 -2.41
N TYR A 203 -2.04 12.87 -3.44
CA TYR A 203 -2.43 11.90 -4.48
C TYR A 203 -2.35 10.43 -4.03
N PHE A 204 -1.54 10.14 -3.02
CA PHE A 204 -1.17 8.77 -2.64
C PHE A 204 -1.95 8.25 -1.42
N SER A 205 -2.08 9.03 -0.36
CA SER A 205 -2.68 8.57 0.91
C SER A 205 -3.80 9.47 1.39
N ASN A 206 -4.80 8.87 2.03
CA ASN A 206 -5.81 9.60 2.80
C ASN A 206 -5.29 9.99 4.19
N LEU A 207 -4.31 9.24 4.71
CA LEU A 207 -3.67 9.45 6.00
C LEU A 207 -2.34 8.70 6.09
N THR A 208 -1.31 9.37 6.62
CA THR A 208 -0.03 8.77 7.02
C THR A 208 0.28 9.17 8.46
N VAL A 209 0.62 8.19 9.30
CA VAL A 209 0.85 8.39 10.73
C VAL A 209 2.13 7.68 11.17
N SER A 210 2.94 8.36 11.97
CA SER A 210 3.97 7.74 12.80
C SER A 210 3.48 7.62 14.24
N CYS A 211 3.68 6.47 14.87
CA CYS A 211 3.26 6.21 16.24
C CYS A 211 4.18 5.20 16.93
N ASN A 212 3.90 4.87 18.18
CA ASN A 212 4.69 3.90 18.94
C ASN A 212 3.77 3.18 19.93
N ILE A 213 2.89 2.32 19.41
CA ILE A 213 1.84 1.64 20.20
C ILE A 213 2.20 0.16 20.34
N PRO A 214 2.41 -0.36 21.56
CA PRO A 214 2.58 -1.80 21.77
C PRO A 214 1.37 -2.57 21.26
N ILE A 215 1.61 -3.64 20.49
CA ILE A 215 0.54 -4.50 19.99
C ILE A 215 0.30 -5.60 21.02
N GLU A 216 -0.92 -5.62 21.55
CA GLU A 216 -1.42 -6.67 22.45
C GLU A 216 -2.22 -7.71 21.68
N LYS A 217 -2.30 -8.93 22.22
CA LYS A 217 -3.12 -9.99 21.62
C LYS A 217 -4.59 -9.57 21.62
N GLY A 218 -5.21 -9.51 20.45
CA GLY A 218 -6.60 -9.05 20.28
C GLY A 218 -6.75 -7.58 19.87
N THR A 219 -5.64 -6.85 19.71
CA THR A 219 -5.67 -5.50 19.13
C THR A 219 -6.25 -5.55 17.72
N THR A 220 -7.09 -4.59 17.34
CA THR A 220 -7.58 -4.45 15.95
C THR A 220 -7.39 -3.03 15.46
N MET A 221 -7.06 -2.87 14.18
CA MET A 221 -7.10 -1.58 13.48
C MET A 221 -8.39 -1.54 12.66
N LYS A 222 -9.16 -0.47 12.82
CA LYS A 222 -10.40 -0.26 12.07
C LYS A 222 -10.36 1.06 11.31
N VAL A 223 -11.01 1.08 10.16
CA VAL A 223 -11.22 2.28 9.35
C VAL A 223 -12.70 2.59 9.26
N THR A 224 -13.02 3.87 9.14
CA THR A 224 -14.36 4.35 8.77
C THR A 224 -14.20 5.30 7.61
N CYS A 225 -14.92 5.05 6.52
CA CYS A 225 -14.89 5.84 5.31
C CYS A 225 -16.30 6.29 4.91
N ALA A 226 -16.33 7.15 3.90
CA ALA A 226 -17.52 7.52 3.15
C ALA A 226 -17.17 7.52 1.66
N THR A 227 -18.07 6.99 0.83
CA THR A 227 -18.01 7.13 -0.63
C THR A 227 -18.06 8.58 -1.08
N ALA A 228 -17.63 8.84 -2.32
CA ALA A 228 -17.65 10.16 -2.95
C ALA A 228 -19.07 10.71 -3.19
#